data_AF-A0A661BGZ7-F1
#
_entry.id   AF-A0A661BGZ7-F1
#
_cell.length_a   1.000
_cell.length_b   1.000
_cell.length_c   1.000
_cell.angle_alpha   90.00
_cell.angle_beta   90.00
_cell.angle_gamma   90.00
#
_symmetry.space_group_name_H-M   'P 1'
#
loop_
_entity.id
_entity.type
_entity.pdbx_description
1 polymer ?
#
loop_
_entity_poly.entity_id
_entity_poly.type
_entity_poly.pdbx_seq_one_letter_code
_entity_poly.pdbx_strand_id
1 'polypeptide(L)'
;LHGPAQGGGHDLAIGFLIDEDGDDYYTSDGIGQGQGHANGLGIFIDKSGNDAYMGRFPKWTQGAGSKARGYGSIGIFLDTAGKDIYNADGGENNSIWMKGFWGAGIDGEREDEK
;
A
#
# COMPACT_ATOMS: atom_id res chain seq x y z
N LEU A 1 0.99 3.92 -20.38
CA LEU A 1 1.49 4.08 -19.00
C LEU A 1 0.31 4.48 -18.14
N HIS A 2 0.04 3.76 -17.06
CA HIS A 2 -0.98 4.13 -16.08
C HIS A 2 -0.32 5.02 -15.00
N GLY A 3 -1.01 6.08 -14.59
CA GLY A 3 -0.48 7.05 -13.63
C GLY A 3 -0.57 6.57 -12.17
N PRO A 4 -0.14 7.41 -11.21
CA PRO A 4 -0.33 7.15 -9.79
C PRO A 4 -1.80 7.07 -9.39
N ALA A 5 -2.06 6.16 -8.45
CA ALA A 5 -3.35 5.94 -7.82
C ALA A 5 -3.23 6.14 -6.29
N GLN A 6 -4.10 5.46 -5.55
CA GLN A 6 -4.32 5.55 -4.12
C GLN A 6 -3.02 5.56 -3.31
N GLY A 7 -2.73 6.66 -2.61
CA GLY A 7 -1.55 6.78 -1.76
C GLY A 7 -0.20 6.65 -2.47
N GLY A 8 -0.14 6.77 -3.80
CA GLY A 8 1.11 6.63 -4.56
C GLY A 8 1.95 7.91 -4.58
N GLY A 9 3.23 7.83 -4.21
CA GLY A 9 4.20 8.93 -4.35
C GLY A 9 5.06 8.77 -5.60
N HIS A 10 5.17 9.82 -6.43
CA HIS A 10 5.93 9.79 -7.68
C HIS A 10 6.85 11.01 -7.83
N ASP A 11 8.02 10.84 -8.45
CA ASP A 11 8.95 11.93 -8.82
C ASP A 11 9.25 12.93 -7.69
N LEU A 12 9.83 12.43 -6.59
CA LEU A 12 10.16 13.22 -5.39
C LEU A 12 8.93 13.81 -4.65
N ALA A 13 7.72 13.39 -5.00
CA ALA A 13 6.51 13.80 -4.30
C ALA A 13 6.07 12.77 -3.24
N ILE A 14 5.19 13.25 -2.35
CA ILE A 14 4.49 12.44 -1.36
C ILE A 14 3.06 12.26 -1.83
N GLY A 15 2.56 11.02 -1.79
CA GLY A 15 1.15 10.70 -1.95
C GLY A 15 0.67 9.92 -0.73
N PHE A 16 -0.50 10.27 -0.20
CA PHE A 16 -1.11 9.53 0.88
C PHE A 16 -2.62 9.35 0.67
N LEU A 17 -3.15 8.24 1.16
CA LEU A 17 -4.58 8.00 1.34
C LEU A 17 -4.77 7.47 2.77
N ILE A 18 -5.78 8.00 3.45
CA ILE A 18 -6.25 7.49 4.73
C ILE A 18 -7.74 7.26 4.56
N ASP A 19 -8.15 6.00 4.60
CA ASP A 19 -9.55 5.62 4.76
C ASP A 19 -9.84 5.40 6.25
N GLU A 20 -11.07 5.74 6.65
CA GLU A 20 -11.46 5.71 8.07
C GLU A 20 -12.40 4.55 8.40
N ASP A 21 -13.27 4.13 7.47
CA ASP A 21 -14.26 3.08 7.69
C ASP A 21 -14.97 2.71 6.38
N GLY A 22 -15.20 1.40 6.16
CA GLY A 22 -16.00 0.89 5.04
C GLY A 22 -15.60 -0.52 4.65
N ASP A 23 -16.44 -1.23 3.90
CA ASP A 23 -15.99 -2.43 3.17
C ASP A 23 -15.70 -2.02 1.72
N ASP A 24 -14.43 -1.93 1.35
CA ASP A 24 -13.96 -1.30 0.12
C ASP A 24 -13.22 -2.25 -0.85
N TYR A 25 -13.27 -1.86 -2.13
CA TYR A 25 -12.55 -2.53 -3.22
C TYR A 25 -11.51 -1.58 -3.82
N TYR A 26 -10.28 -1.70 -3.37
CA TYR A 26 -9.16 -0.91 -3.85
C TYR A 26 -8.54 -1.55 -5.10
N THR A 27 -8.62 -0.86 -6.24
CA THR A 27 -8.07 -1.36 -7.51
C THR A 27 -7.09 -0.39 -8.12
N SER A 28 -5.97 -0.91 -8.64
CA SER A 28 -5.00 -0.09 -9.37
C SER A 28 -4.38 -0.83 -10.56
N ASP A 29 -4.25 -0.10 -11.67
CA ASP A 29 -3.65 -0.58 -12.92
C ASP A 29 -2.15 -0.26 -13.00
N GLY A 30 -1.66 0.65 -12.14
CA GLY A 30 -0.30 1.16 -12.11
C GLY A 30 0.26 1.19 -10.69
N ILE A 31 0.91 2.31 -10.33
CA ILE A 31 1.44 2.52 -8.99
C ILE A 31 0.30 2.90 -8.04
N GLY A 32 0.17 2.25 -6.89
CA GLY A 32 -0.97 2.48 -5.98
C GLY A 32 -0.82 1.78 -4.64
N GLN A 33 -1.84 1.91 -3.78
CA GLN A 33 -1.88 1.34 -2.43
C GLN A 33 -0.57 1.59 -1.66
N GLY A 34 -0.14 2.85 -1.58
CA GLY A 34 1.01 3.23 -0.78
C GLY A 34 2.37 2.96 -1.44
N GLN A 35 2.43 2.82 -2.77
CA GLN A 35 3.72 2.67 -3.45
C GLN A 35 4.52 3.98 -3.47
N GLY A 36 5.79 3.90 -3.06
CA GLY A 36 6.81 4.89 -3.42
C GLY A 36 7.47 4.57 -4.75
N HIS A 37 7.44 5.51 -5.69
CA HIS A 37 8.07 5.39 -7.01
C HIS A 37 8.88 6.63 -7.37
N ALA A 38 9.96 6.44 -8.14
CA ALA A 38 10.78 7.54 -8.66
C ALA A 38 11.25 8.55 -7.58
N ASN A 39 11.72 8.02 -6.44
CA ASN A 39 12.14 8.76 -5.24
C ASN A 39 11.01 9.41 -4.44
N GLY A 40 9.77 8.98 -4.69
CA GLY A 40 8.60 9.39 -3.93
C GLY A 40 8.40 8.59 -2.64
N LEU A 41 7.47 9.09 -1.84
CA LEU A 41 6.93 8.44 -0.64
C LEU A 41 5.44 8.17 -0.86
N GLY A 42 5.06 6.90 -0.84
CA GLY A 42 3.65 6.47 -0.86
C GLY A 42 3.20 5.99 0.51
N ILE A 43 2.02 6.40 0.93
CA ILE A 43 1.40 5.99 2.20
C ILE A 43 -0.05 5.62 1.93
N PHE A 44 -0.47 4.46 2.42
CA PHE A 44 -1.85 4.02 2.40
C PHE A 44 -2.20 3.49 3.77
N ILE A 45 -3.29 3.99 4.35
CA ILE A 45 -3.81 3.58 5.64
C ILE A 45 -5.30 3.30 5.45
N ASP A 46 -5.72 2.10 5.78
CA ASP A 46 -7.13 1.74 5.98
C ASP A 46 -7.32 1.37 7.46
N LYS A 47 -8.41 1.82 8.05
CA LYS A 47 -8.63 1.74 9.49
C LYS A 47 -9.63 0.68 9.91
N SER A 48 -10.62 0.38 9.07
CA SER A 48 -11.61 -0.64 9.36
C SER A 48 -12.37 -1.04 8.13
N GLY A 49 -12.65 -2.34 8.02
CA GLY A 49 -13.42 -2.86 6.91
C GLY A 49 -13.29 -4.35 6.76
N ASN A 50 -13.84 -4.91 5.70
CA ASN A 50 -13.38 -6.16 5.12
C ASN A 50 -13.09 -5.88 3.66
N ASP A 51 -11.83 -5.65 3.37
CA ASP A 51 -11.38 -4.98 2.18
C ASP A 51 -10.75 -5.93 1.17
N ALA A 52 -10.73 -5.46 -0.08
CA ALA A 52 -10.06 -6.16 -1.16
C ALA A 52 -9.04 -5.26 -1.86
N TYR A 53 -7.78 -5.67 -1.79
CA TYR A 53 -6.64 -4.93 -2.32
C TYR A 53 -6.09 -5.58 -3.59
N MET A 54 -6.42 -4.98 -4.73
CA MET A 54 -6.14 -5.55 -6.05
C MET A 54 -5.26 -4.65 -6.91
N GLY A 55 -4.01 -5.07 -7.15
CA GLY A 55 -3.12 -4.46 -8.13
C GLY A 55 -3.01 -5.30 -9.40
N ARG A 56 -3.14 -4.71 -10.60
CA ARG A 56 -2.83 -5.44 -11.85
C ARG A 56 -1.37 -5.86 -11.93
N PHE A 57 -0.48 -5.03 -11.37
CA PHE A 57 0.94 -5.33 -11.21
C PHE A 57 1.30 -5.36 -9.73
N PRO A 58 1.04 -6.47 -9.01
CA PRO A 58 1.06 -6.46 -7.55
C PRO A 58 2.42 -6.12 -6.94
N LYS A 59 3.53 -6.34 -7.66
CA LYS A 59 4.88 -5.88 -7.26
C LYS A 59 5.03 -4.36 -7.09
N TRP A 60 4.05 -3.58 -7.57
CA TRP A 60 4.04 -2.12 -7.55
C TRP A 60 2.91 -1.54 -6.68
N THR A 61 2.35 -2.34 -5.78
CA THR A 61 1.28 -1.89 -4.89
C THR A 61 1.55 -2.31 -3.45
N GLN A 62 0.66 -1.95 -2.52
CA GLN A 62 0.63 -2.45 -1.14
C GLN A 62 1.97 -2.26 -0.44
N GLY A 63 2.39 -1.00 -0.41
CA GLY A 63 3.58 -0.55 0.29
C GLY A 63 4.89 -0.78 -0.46
N ALA A 64 4.89 -1.05 -1.78
CA ALA A 64 6.12 -1.25 -2.53
C ALA A 64 7.04 0.00 -2.54
N GLY A 65 8.35 -0.19 -2.43
CA GLY A 65 9.36 0.88 -2.61
C GLY A 65 10.33 0.58 -3.74
N SER A 66 10.40 1.44 -4.77
CA SER A 66 11.25 1.21 -5.96
C SER A 66 12.59 1.97 -5.94
N LYS A 67 13.58 1.43 -6.67
CA LYS A 67 14.86 2.12 -6.97
C LYS A 67 14.68 3.08 -8.14
N ALA A 68 15.18 4.30 -8.00
CA ALA A 68 15.26 5.25 -9.11
C ALA A 68 16.39 6.25 -8.89
N ARG A 69 17.05 6.66 -9.99
CA ARG A 69 18.01 7.77 -10.01
C ARG A 69 19.15 7.65 -8.96
N GLY A 70 19.54 6.41 -8.61
CA GLY A 70 20.59 6.15 -7.60
C GLY A 70 20.12 6.20 -6.14
N TYR A 71 18.84 6.48 -5.89
CA TYR A 71 18.24 6.50 -4.55
C TYR A 71 17.03 5.54 -4.45
N GLY A 72 16.42 5.49 -3.28
CA GLY A 72 15.22 4.72 -3.00
C GLY A 72 13.94 5.54 -3.00
N SER A 73 12.82 4.82 -2.99
CA SER A 73 11.47 5.33 -2.79
C SER A 73 10.85 4.52 -1.66
N ILE A 74 10.08 5.15 -0.79
CA ILE A 74 9.51 4.52 0.41
C ILE A 74 8.04 4.22 0.14
N GLY A 75 7.61 2.99 0.42
CA GLY A 75 6.21 2.60 0.38
C GLY A 75 5.73 2.12 1.74
N ILE A 76 4.55 2.56 2.14
CA ILE A 76 3.90 2.20 3.41
C ILE A 76 2.46 1.80 3.11
N PHE A 77 2.08 0.61 3.58
CA PHE A 77 0.71 0.13 3.58
C PHE A 77 0.33 -0.32 5.00
N LEU A 78 -0.82 0.09 5.49
CA LEU A 78 -1.33 -0.25 6.81
C LEU A 78 -2.83 -0.50 6.69
N ASP A 79 -3.25 -1.74 6.89
CA ASP A 79 -4.62 -2.09 7.24
C ASP A 79 -4.66 -2.37 8.74
N THR A 80 -5.63 -1.83 9.46
CA THR A 80 -5.73 -1.97 10.91
C THR A 80 -6.90 -2.79 11.43
N ALA A 81 -7.80 -3.30 10.60
CA ALA A 81 -8.87 -4.15 11.08
C ALA A 81 -9.63 -4.73 9.90
N GLY A 82 -9.99 -6.00 10.00
CA GLY A 82 -10.79 -6.62 8.97
C GLY A 82 -10.40 -8.03 8.65
N LYS A 83 -11.16 -8.61 7.73
CA LYS A 83 -10.79 -9.86 7.08
C LYS A 83 -10.66 -9.64 5.59
N ASP A 84 -9.43 -9.42 5.17
CA ASP A 84 -9.14 -8.80 3.90
C ASP A 84 -8.58 -9.78 2.88
N ILE A 85 -8.62 -9.36 1.62
CA ILE A 85 -8.16 -10.14 0.48
C ILE A 85 -7.10 -9.35 -0.29
N TYR A 86 -5.97 -10.01 -0.54
CA TYR A 86 -4.84 -9.42 -1.23
C TYR A 86 -4.48 -10.24 -2.47
N ASN A 87 -3.99 -9.56 -3.51
CA ASN A 87 -3.38 -10.21 -4.66
C ASN A 87 -1.88 -9.91 -4.82
N ALA A 88 -1.24 -9.39 -3.77
CA ALA A 88 0.18 -9.10 -3.77
C ALA A 88 1.06 -10.29 -3.47
N ASP A 89 2.27 -10.23 -4.04
CA ASP A 89 3.39 -11.03 -3.58
C ASP A 89 3.71 -10.64 -2.12
N GLY A 90 3.32 -11.51 -1.18
CA GLY A 90 3.57 -11.39 0.26
C GLY A 90 2.53 -10.62 1.08
N GLY A 91 1.54 -9.97 0.46
CA GLY A 91 0.44 -9.33 1.20
C GLY A 91 -0.63 -10.35 1.54
N GLU A 92 -0.95 -10.49 2.83
CA GLU A 92 -1.95 -11.43 3.34
C GLU A 92 -2.63 -10.87 4.59
N ASN A 93 -3.85 -11.33 4.86
CA ASN A 93 -4.60 -10.96 6.06
C ASN A 93 -3.81 -11.28 7.34
N ASN A 94 -3.78 -10.36 8.31
CA ASN A 94 -3.07 -10.51 9.57
C ASN A 94 -1.57 -10.83 9.40
N SER A 95 -0.87 -10.10 8.54
CA SER A 95 0.55 -10.33 8.25
C SER A 95 1.36 -9.04 8.14
N ILE A 96 2.69 -9.17 8.25
CA ILE A 96 3.65 -8.10 7.98
C ILE A 96 4.52 -8.56 6.83
N TRP A 97 4.74 -7.69 5.85
CA TRP A 97 5.59 -7.98 4.70
C TRP A 97 6.52 -6.84 4.32
N MET A 98 7.62 -7.23 3.68
CA MET A 98 8.56 -6.32 3.02
C MET A 98 8.33 -6.36 1.51
N LYS A 99 8.41 -5.21 0.85
CA LYS A 99 8.10 -5.12 -0.57
C LYS A 99 9.02 -4.19 -1.35
N GLY A 100 9.62 -4.75 -2.41
CA GLY A 100 10.63 -4.05 -3.18
C GLY A 100 11.91 -3.85 -2.35
N PHE A 101 12.49 -2.66 -2.41
CA PHE A 101 13.76 -2.36 -1.73
C PHE A 101 13.59 -1.64 -0.39
N TRP A 102 12.59 -0.76 -0.28
CA TRP A 102 12.34 0.07 0.92
C TRP A 102 10.85 0.25 1.20
N GLY A 103 10.09 -0.80 0.93
CA GLY A 103 8.65 -0.84 1.15
C GLY A 103 8.26 -1.83 2.23
N ALA A 104 7.20 -1.52 2.97
CA ALA A 104 6.60 -2.41 3.94
C ALA A 104 5.08 -2.30 3.91
N GLY A 105 4.42 -3.41 4.25
CA GLY A 105 3.00 -3.43 4.52
C GLY A 105 2.71 -4.23 5.78
N ILE A 106 1.62 -3.88 6.42
CA ILE A 106 1.07 -4.59 7.57
C ILE A 106 -0.43 -4.61 7.43
N ASP A 107 -0.98 -5.75 7.80
CA ASP A 107 -2.38 -5.96 8.12
C ASP A 107 -2.38 -6.57 9.52
N GLY A 108 -3.14 -5.95 10.43
CA GLY A 108 -3.36 -6.55 11.73
C GLY A 108 -4.50 -5.87 12.48
N GLU A 109 -5.22 -6.67 13.26
CA GLU A 109 -6.34 -6.18 14.05
C GLU A 109 -5.89 -5.12 15.07
N ARG A 110 -6.64 -4.03 15.12
CA ARG A 110 -6.55 -3.05 16.19
C ARG A 110 -6.90 -3.75 17.49
N GLU A 111 -5.98 -3.77 18.46
CA GLU A 111 -6.36 -4.15 19.82
C GLU A 111 -7.38 -3.11 20.31
N ASP A 112 -8.62 -3.56 20.51
CA ASP A 112 -9.66 -2.74 21.13
C ASP A 112 -9.09 -2.08 22.40
N GLU A 113 -9.18 -0.75 22.46
CA GLU A 113 -8.77 0.02 23.64
C GLU A 113 -9.52 -0.52 24.88
N LYS A 114 -8.78 -1.12 25.81
CA LYS A 114 -9.30 -1.50 27.13
C LYS A 114 -9.63 -0.30 27.99
#